data_AF-A0A1S3DK44-F1
#
_entry.id   AF-A0A1S3DK44-F1
#
_cell.length_a   1.000
_cell.length_b   1.000
_cell.length_c   1.000
_cell.angle_alpha   90.00
_cell.angle_beta   90.00
_cell.angle_gamma   90.00
#
_symmetry.space_group_name_H-M   'P 1'
#
loop_
_entity.id
_entity.type
_entity.pdbx_description
1 polymer ?
#
loop_
_entity_poly.entity_id
_entity_poly.type
_entity_poly.pdbx_seq_one_letter_code
_entity_poly.pdbx_strand_id
1 'polypeptide(L)' 'MSHIVHCLNKLDAGTQEKICLMSRDEQSVLVVSYAELKQCLDQSFHELSSSASLTPKSTLPL' A
#
# COMPACT_ATOMS: atom_id res chain seq x y z
N MET A 1 -10.98 -13.23 -16.25
CA MET A 1 -10.53 -12.06 -15.46
C MET A 1 -10.95 -12.16 -13.97
N SER A 2 -10.91 -13.35 -13.35
CA SER A 2 -11.37 -13.52 -11.95
C SER A 2 -10.27 -13.30 -10.90
N HIS A 3 -9.02 -13.65 -11.23
CA HIS A 3 -7.90 -13.57 -10.27
C HIS A 3 -7.67 -12.17 -9.71
N ILE A 4 -7.71 -11.13 -10.55
CA ILE A 4 -7.47 -9.75 -10.10
C ILE A 4 -8.55 -9.32 -9.11
N VAL A 5 -9.82 -9.51 -9.47
CA VAL A 5 -10.96 -9.13 -8.61
C VAL A 5 -10.94 -9.90 -7.30
N HIS A 6 -10.61 -11.20 -7.34
CA HIS A 6 -10.48 -12.01 -6.14
C HIS A 6 -9.37 -11.53 -5.21
N CYS A 7 -8.19 -11.22 -5.76
CA CYS A 7 -7.09 -10.66 -5.00
C CYS A 7 -7.46 -9.29 -4.39
N LEU A 8 -8.16 -8.44 -5.14
CA LEU A 8 -8.63 -7.14 -4.62
C LEU A 8 -9.63 -7.31 -3.48
N ASN A 9 -10.58 -8.25 -3.60
CA ASN A 9 -11.52 -8.54 -2.52
C ASN A 9 -10.80 -9.02 -1.25
N LYS A 10 -9.76 -9.87 -1.38
CA LYS A 10 -8.97 -10.33 -0.23
C LYS A 10 -8.13 -9.22 0.39
N LEU A 11 -7.61 -8.32 -0.44
CA LEU A 11 -6.89 -7.13 -0.01
C LEU A 11 -7.81 -6.19 0.78
N ASP A 12 -8.97 -5.85 0.22
CA ASP A 12 -9.95 -4.97 0.85
C ASP A 12 -10.47 -5.55 2.17
N ALA A 13 -10.77 -6.86 2.19
CA ALA A 13 -11.16 -7.59 3.40
C ALA A 13 -10.02 -7.72 4.43
N GLY A 14 -8.76 -7.49 4.05
CA GLY A 14 -7.61 -7.59 4.95
C GLY A 14 -7.38 -9.00 5.50
N THR A 15 -7.46 -10.02 4.63
CA THR A 15 -7.36 -11.42 5.06
C THR A 15 -5.94 -11.80 5.53
N GLN A 16 -5.84 -12.79 6.43
CA GLN A 16 -4.56 -13.35 6.89
C GLN A 16 -3.90 -14.31 5.86
N GLU A 17 -4.48 -14.43 4.68
CA GLU A 17 -3.93 -15.26 3.61
C GLU A 17 -2.59 -14.67 3.14
N LYS A 18 -1.57 -15.53 3.11
CA LYS A 18 -0.22 -15.16 2.70
C LYS A 18 -0.02 -15.38 1.21
N ILE A 19 0.63 -14.42 0.58
CA ILE A 19 1.07 -14.47 -0.81
C ILE A 19 2.58 -14.25 -0.90
N CYS A 20 3.17 -14.77 -1.96
CA CYS A 20 4.59 -14.58 -2.26
C CYS A 20 4.73 -13.52 -3.35
N LEU A 21 5.44 -12.44 -3.04
CA LEU A 21 5.90 -11.47 -4.03
C LEU A 21 7.32 -11.83 -4.41
N MET A 22 7.61 -11.84 -5.70
CA MET A 22 8.94 -12.10 -6.22
C MET A 22 9.49 -10.82 -6.83
N SER A 23 10.75 -10.51 -6.52
CA SER A 23 11.47 -9.43 -7.19
C SER A 23 11.59 -9.73 -8.69
N ARG A 24 11.75 -8.69 -9.51
CA ARG A 24 11.87 -8.82 -10.97
C ARG A 24 13.10 -9.63 -11.39
N ASP A 25 14.16 -9.59 -10.58
CA ASP A 25 15.39 -10.35 -10.78
C ASP A 25 15.30 -11.80 -10.28
N GLU A 26 14.13 -12.20 -9.76
CA GLU A 26 13.84 -13.53 -9.23
C GLU A 26 14.74 -13.95 -8.04
N GLN A 27 15.54 -13.02 -7.49
CA GLN A 27 16.50 -13.32 -6.42
C GLN A 27 15.90 -13.21 -5.02
N SER A 28 14.79 -12.47 -4.88
CA SER A 28 14.16 -12.19 -3.59
C SER A 28 12.70 -12.57 -3.60
N VAL A 29 12.29 -13.30 -2.56
CA VAL A 29 10.88 -13.65 -2.31
C VAL A 29 10.44 -13.04 -0.99
N LEU A 30 9.38 -12.25 -1.03
CA LEU A 30 8.75 -11.66 0.13
C LEU A 30 7.43 -12.37 0.38
N VAL A 31 7.28 -12.98 1.56
CA VAL A 31 6.03 -13.61 1.99
C VAL A 31 5.27 -12.62 2.87
N VAL A 32 4.07 -12.24 2.45
CA VAL A 32 3.28 -11.19 3.11
C VAL A 32 1.80 -11.55 3.07
N SER A 33 1.03 -11.14 4.08
CA SER A 33 -0.42 -11.29 4.11
C SER A 33 -1.16 -10.14 3.44
N TYR A 34 -2.40 -10.38 2.99
CA TYR A 34 -3.26 -9.29 2.50
C TYR A 34 -3.55 -8.24 3.58
N ALA A 35 -3.60 -8.62 4.86
CA ALA A 35 -3.72 -7.70 5.98
C ALA A 35 -2.55 -6.71 6.07
N GLU A 36 -1.31 -7.22 5.99
CA GLU A 36 -0.10 -6.39 5.99
C GLU A 36 -0.03 -5.50 4.75
N LEU A 37 -0.39 -6.03 3.58
CA LEU A 37 -0.45 -5.23 2.34
C LEU A 37 -1.46 -4.09 2.41
N LYS A 38 -2.64 -4.34 2.98
CA LYS A 38 -3.66 -3.32 3.20
C LYS A 38 -3.14 -2.19 4.08
N GLN A 39 -2.52 -2.54 5.21
CA GLN A 39 -1.92 -1.55 6.12
C GLN A 39 -0.85 -0.70 5.43
N CYS A 40 0.07 -1.34 4.70
CA CYS A 40 1.10 -0.63 3.94
C CYS A 40 0.51 0.31 2.87
N LEU A 41 -0.55 -0.14 2.19
CA LEU A 41 -1.24 0.67 1.17
C LEU A 41 -1.91 1.89 1.78
N ASP A 42 -2.68 1.71 2.85
CA ASP A 42 -3.38 2.79 3.56
C ASP A 42 -2.38 3.81 4.13
N GLN A 43 -1.28 3.34 4.72
CA GLN A 43 -0.21 4.17 5.26
C GLN A 43 0.45 5.02 4.16
N SER A 44 0.85 4.38 3.05
CA SER A 44 1.48 5.08 1.91
C SER A 44 0.54 6.12 1.31
N PHE A 45 -0.75 5.78 1.18
CA PHE A 45 -1.76 6.70 0.68
C PHE A 45 -1.98 7.88 1.63
N HIS A 46 -2.04 7.62 2.94
CA HIS A 46 -2.19 8.66 3.96
C HIS A 46 -1.01 9.64 3.96
N GLU A 47 0.21 9.13 3.83
CA GLU A 47 1.43 9.96 3.71
C GLU A 47 1.39 10.87 2.49
N LEU A 48 0.99 10.34 1.33
CA LEU A 48 0.84 11.12 0.10
C LEU A 48 -0.28 12.17 0.23
N SER A 49 -1.42 11.80 0.80
CA SER A 49 -2.55 12.71 1.03
C SER A 49 -2.18 13.83 2.00
N SER A 50 -1.51 13.50 3.10
CA SER A 50 -1.00 14.47 4.07
C SER A 50 0.01 15.41 3.42
N SER A 51 0.98 14.88 2.67
CA SER A 51 1.99 15.66 1.95
C SER A 51 1.38 16.59 0.91
N ALA A 52 0.34 16.16 0.20
CA ALA A 52 -0.39 17.00 -0.75
C ALA A 52 -1.16 18.14 -0.06
N SER A 53 -1.67 17.90 1.16
CA SER A 53 -2.39 18.92 1.95
C SER A 53 -1.45 19.93 2.64
N LEU A 54 -0.19 19.56 2.84
CA LEU A 54 0.89 20.44 3.30
C LEU A 54 1.36 21.35 2.17
N THR A 55 0.47 22.22 1.70
CA THR A 55 0.90 23.47 1.08
C THR A 55 1.68 24.27 2.14
N PRO A 56 2.93 24.69 1.88
CA PRO A 56 3.65 25.56 2.78
C PRO A 56 2.90 26.89 2.85
N LYS A 57 2.15 27.10 3.93
CA LYS A 57 1.51 28.37 4.26
C LYS A 57 2.63 29.37 4.49
N SER A 58 3.00 30.07 3.42
CA SER A 58 3.65 31.39 3.37
C SER A 58 3.95 31.96 4.77
N THR A 59 5.12 31.62 5.32
CA THR A 59 5.73 32.41 6.39
C THR A 59 6.25 33.68 5.74
N LEU A 60 5.38 34.68 5.62
CA LEU A 60 5.75 36.06 5.35
C LEU A 60 6.01 36.71 6.71
N PRO A 61 7.27 37.03 7.06
CA PRO A 61 7.53 37.91 8.19
C PRO A 61 7.23 39.35 7.75
N LEU A 62 6.24 39.99 8.39
CA LEU A 62 6.13 41.44 8.51
C LEU A 62 5.97 41.77 10.00
#